data_AF-A0A2P2QSM7-F1
#
_entry.id   AF-A0A2P2QSM7-F1
#
_cell.length_a   1.000
_cell.length_b   1.000
_cell.length_c   1.000
_cell.angle_alpha   90.00
_cell.angle_beta   90.00
_cell.angle_gamma   90.00
#
_symmetry.space_group_name_H-M   'P 1'
#
loop_
_entity.id
_entity.type
_entity.pdbx_description
1 polymer ?
#
loop_
_entity_poly.entity_id
_entity_poly.type
_entity_poly.pdbx_seq_one_letter_code
_entity_poly.pdbx_strand_id
1 'polypeptide(L)' 'MVLEDSPEYIVDCNELYADMEDKFVILHHFICDKYRLGFPKLEFLIHHPMDYAHVVKKIGNEMDLTIVDMNILLP' A
#
# COMPACT_ATOMS: atom_id res chain seq x y z
N MET A 1 -27.74 25.12 -4.66
CA MET A 1 -26.75 24.66 -5.65
C MET A 1 -25.88 23.66 -4.94
N VAL A 2 -25.69 22.47 -5.52
CA VAL A 2 -24.80 21.45 -4.96
C VAL A 2 -23.38 21.93 -5.24
N LEU A 3 -22.58 22.12 -4.19
CA LEU A 3 -21.20 22.62 -4.27
C LEU A 3 -20.25 21.62 -4.95
N GLU A 4 -20.66 20.35 -5.08
CA GLU A 4 -19.83 19.24 -5.57
C GLU A 4 -19.46 19.32 -7.07
N ASP A 5 -20.14 20.15 -7.87
CA ASP A 5 -19.83 20.33 -9.31
C ASP A 5 -19.12 21.66 -9.61
N SER A 6 -18.68 22.41 -8.59
CA SER A 6 -17.94 23.65 -8.83
C SER A 6 -16.49 23.36 -9.24
N PRO A 7 -15.88 24.20 -10.10
CA PRO A 7 -14.47 24.03 -10.45
C PRO A 7 -13.55 24.14 -9.23
N GLU A 8 -13.90 24.95 -8.23
CA GLU A 8 -13.14 25.06 -6.98
C GLU A 8 -13.17 23.76 -6.18
N TYR A 9 -14.32 23.10 -6.06
CA TYR A 9 -14.44 21.81 -5.38
C TYR A 9 -13.58 20.74 -6.07
N ILE A 10 -13.58 20.71 -7.40
CA ILE A 10 -12.75 19.78 -8.18
C ILE A 10 -11.26 20.04 -7.94
N VAL A 11 -10.84 21.31 -7.89
CA VAL A 11 -9.44 21.68 -7.58
C VAL A 11 -9.06 21.23 -6.18
N ASP A 12 -9.88 21.52 -5.17
CA ASP A 12 -9.64 21.12 -3.78
C ASP A 12 -9.53 19.59 -3.65
N CYS A 13 -10.42 18.84 -4.33
CA CYS A 13 -10.36 17.38 -4.35
C CYS A 13 -9.07 16.85 -4.99
N ASN A 14 -8.60 17.47 -6.06
CA ASN A 14 -7.36 17.06 -6.72
C ASN A 14 -6.11 17.37 -5.89
N GLU A 15 -6.09 18.51 -5.19
CA GLU A 15 -5.01 18.83 -4.24
C GLU A 15 -4.97 17.81 -3.08
N LEU A 16 -6.14 17.48 -2.52
CA LEU A 16 -6.25 16.44 -1.49
C LEU A 16 -5.79 15.07 -2.02
N TYR A 17 -6.19 14.72 -3.24
CA TYR A 17 -5.78 13.48 -3.89
C TYR A 17 -4.26 13.41 -4.08
N ALA A 18 -3.63 14.49 -4.55
CA ALA A 18 -2.18 14.55 -4.72
C ALA A 18 -1.42 14.38 -3.39
N ASP A 19 -1.87 15.06 -2.32
CA ASP A 19 -1.29 14.89 -0.97
C ASP A 19 -1.46 13.45 -0.45
N MET A 20 -2.58 12.80 -0.77
CA MET A 20 -2.83 11.41 -0.40
C MET A 20 -1.90 10.44 -1.15
N GLU A 21 -1.69 10.65 -2.45
CA GLU A 21 -0.77 9.86 -3.27
C GLU A 21 0.67 9.98 -2.76
N ASP A 22 1.13 11.19 -2.40
CA ASP A 22 2.46 11.40 -1.83
C ASP A 22 2.64 10.62 -0.52
N LYS A 23 1.63 10.67 0.36
CA LYS A 23 1.62 9.90 1.62
C LYS A 23 1.59 8.40 1.37
N PHE A 24 0.88 7.95 0.34
CA PHE A 24 0.80 6.54 -0.02
C PHE A 24 2.17 6.00 -0.43
N VAL A 25 2.92 6.74 -1.27
CA VAL A 25 4.28 6.38 -1.67
C VAL A 25 5.22 6.30 -0.46
N ILE A 26 5.16 7.30 0.44
CA ILE A 26 5.97 7.32 1.67
C ILE A 26 5.66 6.10 2.55
N LEU A 27 4.38 5.78 2.74
CA LEU A 27 3.95 4.64 3.54
C LEU A 27 4.41 3.32 2.94
N HIS A 28 4.32 3.17 1.61
CA HIS A 28 4.78 1.99 0.90
C HIS A 28 6.29 1.76 1.08
N HIS A 29 7.11 2.80 0.90
CA HIS A 29 8.54 2.69 1.15
C HIS A 29 8.84 2.34 2.62
N PHE A 30 8.14 2.94 3.57
CA PHE A 30 8.32 2.65 4.99
C PHE A 30 8.06 1.18 5.35
N ILE A 31 6.99 0.58 4.82
CA ILE A 31 6.71 -0.85 5.04
C ILE A 31 7.73 -1.74 4.32
N CYS A 32 8.15 -1.38 3.10
CA CYS A 32 9.18 -2.12 2.37
C CYS A 32 10.50 -2.15 3.13
N ASP A 33 10.98 -1.00 3.60
CA ASP A 33 12.21 -0.88 4.37
C ASP A 33 12.19 -1.74 5.64
N LYS A 34 11.04 -1.76 6.34
CA LYS A 34 10.88 -2.56 7.56
C LYS A 34 10.98 -4.07 7.30
N TYR A 35 10.39 -4.55 6.21
CA TYR A 35 10.38 -5.98 5.88
C TYR A 35 11.60 -6.42 5.09
N ARG A 36 12.38 -5.49 4.51
CA ARG A 36 13.60 -5.79 3.76
C ARG A 36 14.64 -6.56 4.58
N LEU A 37 14.71 -6.31 5.89
CA LEU A 37 15.68 -6.99 6.77
C LEU A 37 15.31 -8.45 7.04
N GLY A 38 14.02 -8.78 7.14
CA GLY A 38 13.55 -10.14 7.42
C GLY A 38 13.27 -10.96 6.16
N PHE A 39 12.75 -10.32 5.11
CA PHE A 39 12.32 -10.98 3.88
C PHE A 39 12.58 -10.11 2.63
N PRO A 40 13.85 -9.89 2.24
CA PRO A 40 14.20 -8.98 1.14
C PRO A 40 13.64 -9.38 -0.23
N LYS A 41 13.26 -10.66 -0.39
CA LYS A 41 12.67 -11.16 -1.65
C LYS A 41 11.21 -10.73 -1.84
N LEU A 42 10.53 -10.23 -0.80
CA LEU A 42 9.11 -9.86 -0.87
C LEU A 42 8.85 -8.75 -1.90
N GLU A 43 9.72 -7.75 -1.92
CA GLU A 43 9.63 -6.59 -2.81
C GLU A 43 9.75 -6.98 -4.28
N PHE A 44 10.52 -8.03 -4.57
CA PHE A 44 10.65 -8.57 -5.92
C PHE A 44 9.51 -9.51 -6.32
N LEU A 45 8.75 -10.03 -5.35
CA LEU A 45 7.64 -10.94 -5.61
C LEU A 45 6.34 -10.18 -5.80
N ILE A 46 6.17 -9.06 -5.10
CA ILE A 46 4.92 -8.30 -5.06
C ILE A 46 5.20 -6.85 -5.44
N HIS A 47 4.89 -6.54 -6.71
CA HIS A 47 5.20 -5.23 -7.31
C HIS A 47 4.13 -4.18 -7.00
N HIS A 48 2.89 -4.61 -6.72
CA HIS A 48 1.78 -3.69 -6.47
C HIS A 48 1.76 -3.27 -4.99
N PRO A 49 1.76 -1.96 -4.67
CA PRO A 49 1.87 -1.48 -3.29
C PRO A 49 0.75 -1.95 -2.35
N MET A 50 -0.48 -2.01 -2.84
CA MET A 50 -1.62 -2.48 -2.03
C MET A 50 -1.52 -3.97 -1.71
N ASP A 51 -1.07 -4.76 -2.69
CA ASP A 51 -0.92 -6.20 -2.51
C ASP A 51 0.22 -6.46 -1.54
N TYR A 52 1.32 -5.70 -1.67
CA TYR A 52 2.44 -5.75 -0.73
C TYR A 52 1.98 -5.46 0.69
N ALA A 53 1.18 -4.41 0.89
CA ALA A 53 0.62 -4.06 2.20
C ALA A 53 -0.29 -5.16 2.76
N HIS A 54 -1.14 -5.77 1.93
CA HIS A 54 -1.99 -6.88 2.35
C HIS A 54 -1.19 -8.12 2.75
N VAL A 55 -0.16 -8.47 1.97
CA VAL A 55 0.72 -9.59 2.27
C VAL A 55 1.52 -9.34 3.54
N VAL A 56 2.14 -8.17 3.68
CA VAL A 56 2.82 -7.75 4.91
C VAL A 56 1.89 -7.82 6.12
N LYS A 57 0.65 -7.35 5.99
CA LYS A 57 -0.34 -7.42 7.08
C LYS A 57 -0.68 -8.86 7.46
N LYS A 58 -0.72 -9.78 6.50
CA LYS A 58 -1.01 -11.20 6.74
C LYS A 58 0.19 -11.94 7.34
N ILE A 59 1.40 -11.65 6.86
CA ILE A 59 2.66 -12.22 7.38
C ILE A 59 2.87 -11.75 8.82
N GLY A 60 2.66 -10.46 9.10
CA GLY A 60 2.91 -9.88 10.42
C GLY A 60 4.35 -10.10 10.86
N ASN A 61 4.55 -10.67 12.05
CA ASN A 61 5.89 -11.01 12.56
C ASN A 61 6.27 -12.48 12.30
N GLU A 62 5.49 -13.22 11.51
CA GLU A 62 5.80 -14.63 11.31
C GLU A 62 7.02 -14.82 10.39
N MET A 63 7.98 -15.61 10.89
CA MET A 63 9.21 -15.91 10.17
C MET A 63 9.05 -17.11 9.24
N ASP A 64 8.04 -17.95 9.48
CA ASP A 64 7.70 -19.08 8.62
C ASP A 64 6.51 -18.69 7.73
N LEU A 65 6.73 -18.65 6.42
CA LEU A 65 5.71 -18.29 5.44
C LEU A 65 4.89 -19.49 4.98
N THR A 66 5.29 -20.71 5.34
CA THR A 66 4.54 -21.93 4.97
C THR A 66 3.26 -22.09 5.78
N ILE A 67 3.16 -21.40 6.92
CA ILE A 67 1.95 -21.33 7.75
C ILE A 67 1.01 -20.20 7.30
N VAL A 68 1.47 -19.31 6.43
CA VAL A 68 0.67 -18.20 5.90
C VAL A 68 0.06 -18.61 4.57
N ASP A 69 -1.25 -18.76 4.53
CA ASP A 69 -1.96 -19.02 3.27
C ASP A 69 -1.93 -17.77 2.38
N MET A 70 -1.02 -17.76 1.40
CA MET A 70 -0.81 -16.68 0.45
C MET A 70 -1.71 -16.77 -0.79
N ASN A 71 -2.41 -17.90 -1.01
CA ASN A 71 -3.31 -18.07 -2.16
C ASN A 71 -4.59 -17.21 -2.05
N ILE A 72 -4.83 -16.60 -0.89
CA ILE A 72 -6.00 -15.75 -0.64
C ILE A 72 -5.72 -14.27 -0.98
N LEU A 73 -4.45 -13.90 -1.23
CA LEU A 73 -4.00 -12.50 -1.28
C LEU A 73 -3.68 -11.99 -2.69
N LEU A 74 -3.42 -12.88 -3.64
CA LEU A 74 -3.06 -12.55 -5.01
C LEU A 74 -4.01 -13.32 -5.95
N PRO A 75 -4.60 -12.69 -6.98
CA PRO A 75 -5.41 -13.38 -7.99
C PRO A 75 -4.61 -14.38 -8.83
#